data_AF-A0A7J0CE15-F1
#
_entry.id   AF-A0A7J0CE15-F1
#
_cell.length_a   1.000
_cell.length_b   1.000
_cell.length_c   1.000
_cell.angle_alpha   90.00
_cell.angle_beta   90.00
_cell.angle_gamma   90.00
#
_symmetry.space_group_name_H-M   'P 1'
#
loop_
_entity.id
_entity.type
_entity.pdbx_description
1 polymer ?
#
loop_
_entity_poly.entity_id
_entity_poly.type
_entity_poly.pdbx_seq_one_letter_code
_entity_poly.pdbx_strand_id
1 'polypeptide(L)'
;MNLGLVTESFSQDKRDWLQGAHGTDIVPSVTLDVTKFTAGTHYPDGYIKSGIPLGRITTGQKVGPYDDAATDGRQTCIGFLYTGVEVVTKRGAVLSSAVGSMLVHCAVKESKLPVTLDAAGKTDLGARVIFV
;
A
#
# COMPACT_ATOMS: atom_id res chain seq x y z
N MET A 1 -21.94 2.42 27.15
CA MET A 1 -20.69 3.19 27.09
C MET A 1 -19.54 2.20 27.29
N ASN A 2 -18.56 2.12 26.37
CA ASN A 2 -17.41 1.25 26.55
C ASN A 2 -16.41 1.96 27.46
N LEU A 3 -16.12 1.38 28.63
CA LEU A 3 -15.30 1.96 29.70
C LEU A 3 -13.96 1.20 29.88
N GLY A 4 -13.64 0.28 28.97
CA GLY A 4 -12.38 -0.47 29.00
C GLY A 4 -11.18 0.39 28.59
N LEU A 5 -10.01 0.09 29.16
CA LEU A 5 -8.73 0.66 28.75
C LEU A 5 -8.45 0.27 27.28
N VAL A 6 -8.20 1.25 26.41
CA VAL A 6 -7.77 1.02 25.03
C VAL A 6 -6.27 1.32 24.95
N THR A 7 -5.47 0.31 24.65
CA THR A 7 -4.05 0.48 24.36
C THR A 7 -3.88 0.62 22.85
N GLU A 8 -3.43 1.80 22.41
CA GLU A 8 -3.07 2.05 21.01
C GLU A 8 -1.53 2.02 20.89
N SER A 9 -1.02 1.22 19.95
CA SER A 9 0.40 1.20 19.62
C SER A 9 0.60 2.02 18.34
N PHE A 10 1.32 3.13 18.44
CA PHE A 10 1.64 3.96 17.29
C PHE A 10 2.99 3.52 16.73
N SER A 11 2.97 2.89 15.56
CA SER A 11 4.18 2.75 14.74
C SER A 11 4.14 3.80 13.65
N GLN A 12 5.27 4.47 13.42
CA GLN A 12 5.35 5.54 12.45
C GLN A 12 5.45 4.92 11.05
N ASP A 13 4.66 5.44 10.10
CA ASP A 13 4.88 5.12 8.69
C ASP A 13 6.30 5.55 8.28
N LYS A 14 7.05 4.64 7.65
CA LYS A 14 8.44 4.86 7.27
C LYS A 14 8.52 4.96 5.75
N ARG A 15 8.84 6.17 5.25
CA ARG A 15 9.08 6.43 3.83
C ARG A 15 10.55 6.32 3.44
N ASP A 16 11.33 5.52 4.16
CA ASP A 16 12.74 5.28 3.81
C ASP A 16 12.90 4.44 2.54
N TRP A 17 11.83 3.81 2.06
CA TRP A 17 11.71 3.21 0.71
C TRP A 17 11.77 4.23 -0.42
N LEU A 18 11.44 5.50 -0.16
CA LEU A 18 11.49 6.55 -1.17
C LEU A 18 12.90 7.17 -1.21
N GLN A 19 13.54 7.16 -2.38
CA GLN A 19 14.90 7.68 -2.53
C GLN A 19 14.96 9.22 -2.45
N GLY A 20 13.87 9.93 -2.78
CA GLY A 20 13.78 11.39 -2.71
C GLY A 20 12.37 11.91 -3.01
N ALA A 21 12.17 13.22 -2.94
CA ALA A 21 10.83 13.84 -3.06
C ALA A 21 10.20 13.82 -4.46
N HIS A 22 10.85 13.21 -5.45
CA HIS A 22 10.39 13.25 -6.83
C HIS A 22 9.04 12.54 -7.01
N GLY A 23 8.10 13.20 -7.69
CA GLY A 23 6.74 12.70 -7.97
C GLY A 23 5.78 12.77 -6.78
N THR A 24 6.23 13.23 -5.62
CA THR A 24 5.36 13.38 -4.43
C THR A 24 4.33 14.52 -4.56
N ASP A 25 4.49 15.36 -5.57
CA ASP A 25 3.57 16.41 -5.99
C ASP A 25 2.38 15.87 -6.82
N ILE A 26 2.50 14.67 -7.38
CA ILE A 26 1.46 14.02 -8.19
C ILE A 26 1.14 12.64 -7.59
N VAL A 27 0.24 12.64 -6.61
CA VAL A 27 -0.18 11.45 -5.88
C VAL A 27 -1.69 11.22 -6.02
N PRO A 28 -2.17 10.57 -7.11
CA PRO A 28 -3.59 10.33 -7.32
C PRO A 28 -4.25 9.59 -6.16
N SER A 29 -5.49 9.98 -5.85
CA SER A 29 -6.31 9.28 -4.86
C SER A 29 -6.77 7.92 -5.41
N VAL A 30 -6.73 6.90 -4.56
CA VAL A 30 -7.17 5.53 -4.87
C VAL A 30 -8.02 4.98 -3.74
N THR A 31 -8.98 4.12 -4.07
CA THR A 31 -9.75 3.37 -3.06
C THR A 31 -9.14 1.99 -2.89
N LEU A 32 -8.65 1.69 -1.70
CA LEU A 32 -8.11 0.40 -1.30
C LEU A 32 -9.26 -0.58 -1.00
N ASP A 33 -9.16 -1.81 -1.52
CA ASP A 33 -9.95 -2.94 -1.05
C ASP A 33 -9.19 -3.64 0.08
N VAL A 34 -9.52 -3.28 1.33
CA VAL A 34 -8.80 -3.77 2.52
C VAL A 34 -8.94 -5.29 2.67
N THR A 35 -9.99 -5.90 2.11
CA THR A 35 -10.19 -7.36 2.16
C THR A 35 -9.12 -8.15 1.41
N LYS A 36 -8.38 -7.49 0.52
CA LYS A 36 -7.25 -8.08 -0.23
C LYS A 36 -5.91 -7.93 0.50
N PHE A 37 -5.84 -7.11 1.54
CA PHE A 37 -4.64 -6.94 2.35
C PHE A 37 -4.65 -7.96 3.50
N THR A 38 -3.53 -8.64 3.68
CA THR A 38 -3.32 -9.57 4.80
C THR A 38 -2.78 -8.84 6.03
N ALA A 39 -3.42 -8.98 7.18
CA ALA A 39 -3.07 -8.27 8.43
C ALA A 39 -1.61 -8.45 8.84
N GLY A 40 -1.12 -9.69 8.97
CA GLY A 40 0.26 -9.96 9.41
C GLY A 40 1.35 -9.45 8.47
N THR A 41 1.02 -9.22 7.20
CA THR A 41 1.98 -8.80 6.17
C THR A 41 1.92 -7.31 5.89
N HIS A 42 0.71 -6.78 5.67
CA HIS A 42 0.52 -5.43 5.15
C HIS A 42 0.20 -4.41 6.25
N TYR A 43 -0.47 -4.83 7.32
CA TYR A 43 -0.90 -3.96 8.42
C TYR A 43 -0.80 -4.60 9.82
N PRO A 44 0.35 -5.16 10.21
CA PRO A 44 0.49 -5.83 11.51
C PRO A 44 0.20 -4.90 12.70
N ASP A 45 0.40 -3.60 12.49
CA ASP A 45 0.23 -2.54 13.47
C ASP A 45 -1.14 -1.81 13.32
N GLY A 46 -2.07 -2.37 12.54
CA GLY A 46 -3.43 -1.79 12.34
C GLY A 46 -3.55 -0.75 11.22
N TYR A 47 -2.44 -0.40 10.56
CA TYR A 47 -2.42 0.47 9.37
C TYR A 47 -1.63 -0.20 8.23
N ILE A 48 -2.12 -0.05 7.00
CA ILE A 48 -1.38 -0.49 5.80
C ILE A 48 -0.16 0.41 5.67
N LYS A 49 1.03 -0.19 5.64
CA LYS A 49 2.31 0.54 5.52
C LYS A 49 2.45 1.24 4.17
N SER A 50 3.09 2.41 4.11
CA SER A 50 3.48 2.99 2.81
C SER A 50 4.51 2.12 2.10
N GLY A 51 4.63 2.29 0.79
CA GLY A 51 5.54 1.52 -0.06
C GLY A 51 4.98 0.15 -0.46
N ILE A 52 3.75 -0.22 -0.09
CA ILE A 52 3.12 -1.43 -0.61
C ILE A 52 2.88 -1.25 -2.12
N PRO A 53 3.42 -2.14 -2.99
CA PRO A 53 3.11 -2.12 -4.41
C PRO A 53 1.63 -2.43 -4.62
N LEU A 54 0.97 -1.70 -5.51
CA LEU A 54 -0.47 -1.77 -5.73
C LEU A 54 -0.80 -2.33 -7.11
N GLY A 55 -1.84 -3.15 -7.17
CA GLY A 55 -2.47 -3.63 -8.41
C GLY A 55 -3.92 -3.19 -8.49
N ARG A 56 -4.43 -2.96 -9.72
CA ARG A 56 -5.83 -2.56 -9.93
C ARG A 56 -6.73 -3.80 -9.95
N ILE A 57 -7.80 -3.80 -9.16
CA ILE A 57 -8.82 -4.83 -9.23
C ILE A 57 -9.72 -4.51 -10.43
N THR A 58 -9.94 -5.48 -11.33
CA THR A 58 -10.70 -5.27 -12.58
C THR A 58 -12.13 -4.82 -12.28
N THR A 59 -12.76 -5.42 -11.28
CA THR A 59 -14.12 -5.10 -10.87
C THR A 59 -14.12 -4.03 -9.77
N GLY A 60 -14.85 -2.94 -9.98
CA GLY A 60 -15.11 -1.93 -8.94
C GLY A 60 -14.04 -0.85 -8.77
N GLN A 61 -13.01 -0.80 -9.64
CA GLN A 61 -12.00 0.27 -9.68
C GLN A 61 -11.24 0.51 -8.37
N LYS A 62 -11.26 -0.48 -7.47
CA LYS A 62 -10.44 -0.49 -6.25
C LYS A 62 -9.04 -1.01 -6.56
N VAL A 63 -8.13 -0.79 -5.63
CA VAL A 63 -6.77 -1.31 -5.69
C VAL A 63 -6.48 -2.19 -4.48
N GLY A 64 -5.65 -3.21 -4.67
CA GLY A 64 -5.14 -4.07 -3.61
C GLY A 64 -3.62 -4.15 -3.67
N PRO A 65 -2.98 -4.95 -2.81
CA PRO A 65 -1.57 -5.24 -2.98
C PRO A 65 -1.36 -5.92 -4.34
N TYR A 66 -0.28 -5.58 -5.04
CA TYR A 66 0.14 -6.28 -6.25
C TYR A 66 0.37 -7.76 -5.95
N ASP A 67 -0.01 -8.62 -6.90
CA ASP A 67 0.12 -10.06 -6.81
C ASP A 67 0.07 -10.65 -8.22
N ASP A 68 1.22 -11.07 -8.75
CA ASP A 68 1.36 -11.62 -10.10
C ASP A 68 0.54 -12.90 -10.31
N ALA A 69 0.32 -13.66 -9.23
CA ALA A 69 -0.46 -14.90 -9.25
C ALA A 69 -1.96 -14.67 -9.05
N ALA A 70 -2.40 -13.43 -8.83
CA ALA A 70 -3.81 -13.12 -8.68
C ALA A 70 -4.59 -13.40 -9.97
N THR A 71 -5.91 -13.44 -9.86
CA THR A 71 -6.82 -13.58 -11.01
C THR A 71 -7.90 -12.49 -11.04
N ASP A 72 -7.77 -11.47 -10.19
CA ASP A 72 -8.76 -10.39 -10.01
C ASP A 72 -8.32 -9.04 -10.57
N GLY A 73 -7.25 -9.01 -11.37
CA GLY A 73 -6.71 -7.82 -12.04
C GLY A 73 -5.43 -7.27 -11.42
N ARG A 74 -5.11 -7.68 -10.18
CA ARG A 74 -3.95 -7.17 -9.43
C ARG A 74 -2.59 -7.65 -9.94
N GLN A 75 -2.56 -8.42 -11.04
CA GLN A 75 -1.33 -8.93 -11.67
C GLN A 75 -0.52 -7.84 -12.38
N THR A 76 -1.02 -6.62 -12.50
CA THR A 76 -0.26 -5.48 -13.04
C THR A 76 0.03 -4.48 -11.96
N CYS A 77 1.31 -4.22 -11.68
CA CYS A 77 1.73 -3.21 -10.72
C CYS A 77 1.55 -1.80 -11.30
N ILE A 78 0.81 -0.94 -10.58
CA ILE A 78 0.43 0.40 -11.05
C ILE A 78 1.05 1.54 -10.24
N GLY A 79 1.77 1.24 -9.17
CA GLY A 79 2.42 2.21 -8.30
C GLY A 79 2.57 1.70 -6.87
N PHE A 80 2.89 2.61 -5.95
CA PHE A 80 3.08 2.30 -4.53
C PHE A 80 2.12 3.12 -3.68
N LEU A 81 1.67 2.57 -2.55
CA LEU A 81 0.93 3.35 -1.56
C LEU A 81 1.85 4.43 -0.97
N TYR A 82 1.51 5.70 -1.16
CA TYR A 82 2.38 6.82 -0.80
C TYR A 82 2.42 7.11 0.71
N THR A 83 1.25 7.04 1.37
CA THR A 83 1.10 7.26 2.81
C THR A 83 0.45 6.05 3.45
N GLY A 84 0.90 5.68 4.65
CA GLY A 84 0.22 4.66 5.43
C GLY A 84 -1.24 5.00 5.69
N VAL A 85 -2.10 3.98 5.72
CA VAL A 85 -3.56 4.14 5.86
C VAL A 85 -4.06 3.30 7.02
N GLU A 86 -4.69 3.93 8.01
CA GLU A 86 -5.34 3.22 9.12
C GLU A 86 -6.53 2.42 8.59
N VAL A 87 -6.57 1.12 8.89
CA VAL A 87 -7.62 0.20 8.41
C VAL A 87 -8.28 -0.59 9.53
N VAL A 88 -7.79 -0.45 10.76
CA VAL A 88 -8.40 -1.02 11.96
C VAL A 88 -8.91 0.11 12.81
N THR A 89 -10.22 0.11 13.09
CA THR A 89 -10.82 1.12 13.97
C THR A 89 -10.29 1.00 15.39
N LYS A 90 -10.43 2.06 16.20
CA LYS A 90 -10.14 2.05 17.65
C LYS A 90 -10.84 0.95 18.45
N ARG A 91 -11.88 0.32 17.89
CA ARG A 91 -12.62 -0.81 18.49
C ARG A 91 -12.17 -2.18 17.95
N GLY A 92 -11.10 -2.24 17.16
CA GLY A 92 -10.55 -3.48 16.60
C GLY A 92 -11.26 -4.00 15.34
N ALA A 93 -12.28 -3.31 14.83
CA ALA A 93 -12.94 -3.71 13.59
C ALA A 93 -12.10 -3.32 12.37
N VAL A 94 -11.91 -4.25 11.43
CA VAL A 94 -11.21 -4.03 10.16
C VAL A 94 -12.18 -3.41 9.14
N LEU A 95 -11.77 -2.32 8.50
CA LEU A 95 -12.53 -1.68 7.43
C LEU A 95 -12.54 -2.55 6.18
N SER A 96 -13.62 -2.51 5.39
CA SER A 96 -13.67 -3.19 4.08
C SER A 96 -13.04 -2.39 2.94
N SER A 97 -12.90 -1.07 3.13
CA SER A 97 -12.30 -0.17 2.16
C SER A 97 -11.73 1.06 2.85
N ALA A 98 -10.67 1.62 2.28
CA ALA A 98 -10.07 2.86 2.77
C ALA A 98 -9.57 3.70 1.58
N VAL A 99 -9.46 5.02 1.75
CA VAL A 99 -8.90 5.90 0.72
C VAL A 99 -7.40 6.06 0.99
N GLY A 100 -6.60 5.91 -0.06
CA GLY A 100 -5.16 6.12 -0.03
C GLY A 100 -4.70 7.05 -1.16
N SER A 101 -3.42 7.38 -1.14
CA SER A 101 -2.74 8.11 -2.21
C SER A 101 -1.70 7.21 -2.85
N MET A 102 -1.59 7.24 -4.18
CA MET A 102 -0.69 6.37 -4.92
C MET A 102 0.45 7.16 -5.54
N LEU A 103 1.68 6.70 -5.36
CA LEU A 103 2.85 7.22 -6.04
C LEU A 103 3.06 6.46 -7.35
N VAL A 104 3.03 7.19 -8.47
CA VAL A 104 3.08 6.62 -9.83
C VAL A 104 4.41 6.82 -10.54
N HIS A 105 5.24 7.75 -10.05
CA HIS A 105 6.52 8.11 -10.64
C HIS A 105 7.52 8.49 -9.54
N CYS A 106 8.62 7.74 -9.39
CA CYS A 106 9.60 7.99 -8.32
C CYS A 106 10.88 7.15 -8.48
N ALA A 107 11.79 7.27 -7.50
CA ALA A 107 12.88 6.32 -7.31
C ALA A 107 12.71 5.57 -5.97
N VAL A 108 12.85 4.25 -5.99
CA VAL A 108 12.53 3.33 -4.89
C VAL A 108 13.76 2.55 -4.45
N LYS A 109 14.05 2.57 -3.15
CA LYS A 109 15.03 1.69 -2.51
C LYS A 109 14.38 0.34 -2.23
N GLU A 110 14.66 -0.66 -3.05
CA GLU A 110 13.95 -1.95 -2.99
C GLU A 110 14.11 -2.65 -1.63
N SER A 111 15.30 -2.58 -1.05
CA SER A 111 15.64 -3.20 0.25
C SER A 111 14.85 -2.62 1.44
N LYS A 112 14.14 -1.51 1.23
CA LYS A 112 13.35 -0.81 2.24
C LYS A 112 11.84 -0.92 2.03
N LEU A 113 11.40 -1.60 0.97
CA LEU A 113 9.99 -1.84 0.77
C LEU A 113 9.43 -2.75 1.87
N PRO A 114 8.17 -2.52 2.32
CA PRO A 114 7.52 -3.37 3.32
C PRO A 114 7.25 -4.80 2.82
N VAL A 115 7.14 -4.98 1.50
CA VAL A 115 6.98 -6.27 0.83
C VAL A 115 7.85 -6.28 -0.42
N THR A 116 8.38 -7.45 -0.78
CA THR A 116 9.21 -7.61 -1.97
C THR A 116 8.38 -7.43 -3.24
N LEU A 117 8.93 -6.73 -4.23
CA LEU A 117 8.39 -6.64 -5.57
C LEU A 117 9.20 -7.54 -6.51
N ASP A 118 8.52 -8.41 -7.25
CA ASP A 118 9.16 -9.33 -8.20
C ASP A 118 9.56 -8.63 -9.52
N ALA A 119 10.16 -9.39 -10.44
CA ALA A 119 10.62 -8.86 -11.72
C ALA A 119 9.48 -8.46 -12.67
N ALA A 120 8.31 -9.10 -12.58
CA ALA A 120 7.15 -8.79 -13.42
C ALA A 120 6.56 -7.45 -12.99
N GLY A 121 6.34 -7.24 -11.69
CA GLY A 121 5.84 -5.99 -11.14
C GLY A 121 6.78 -4.80 -11.39
N LYS A 122 8.11 -5.02 -11.41
CA LYS A 122 9.07 -3.99 -11.84
C LYS A 122 8.92 -3.64 -13.32
N THR A 123 8.68 -4.65 -14.15
CA THR A 123 8.47 -4.47 -15.60
C THR A 123 7.21 -3.68 -15.88
N ASP A 124 6.12 -3.93 -15.14
CA ASP A 124 4.86 -3.20 -15.26
C ASP A 124 5.02 -1.69 -15.00
N LEU A 125 5.83 -1.33 -14.01
CA LEU A 125 6.11 0.07 -13.67
C LEU A 125 6.93 0.76 -14.76
N GLY A 126 7.83 0.02 -15.41
CA GLY A 126 8.66 0.47 -16.51
C GLY A 126 9.50 1.68 -16.12
N ALA A 127 9.72 2.60 -17.06
CA ALA A 127 10.55 3.79 -16.84
C ALA A 127 9.95 4.80 -15.84
N ARG A 128 8.73 4.58 -15.34
CA ARG A 128 8.10 5.48 -14.37
C ARG A 128 8.75 5.36 -12.99
N VAL A 129 9.31 4.21 -12.67
CA VAL A 129 9.93 3.96 -11.37
C VAL A 129 11.36 3.47 -11.58
N ILE A 130 12.31 4.16 -10.95
CA ILE A 130 13.70 3.75 -10.94
C ILE A 130 13.97 3.00 -9.65
N PHE A 131 14.56 1.82 -9.73
CA PHE A 131 14.94 1.04 -8.55
C PHE A 131 16.42 1.23 -8.22
N VAL A 132 16.72 1.41 -6.93
CA VAL A 132 18.07 1.65 -6.37
C VAL A 132 18.38 0.76 -5.18
#